data_AF-W0BB36-F1
#
_entry.id   AF-W0BB36-F1
#
_cell.length_a   1.000
_cell.length_b   1.000
_cell.length_c   1.000
_cell.angle_alpha   90.00
_cell.angle_beta   90.00
_cell.angle_gamma   90.00
#
_symmetry.space_group_name_H-M   'P 1'
#
loop_
_entity.id
_entity.type
_entity.pdbx_description
1 polymer ?
#
loop_
_entity_poly.entity_id
_entity_poly.type
_entity_poly.pdbx_seq_one_letter_code
_entity_poly.pdbx_strand_id
1 'polypeptide(L)'
;MFDLIQLWKNTTLQTVSAEPSPASYAPDIKPAAINFDAHTTQSSFEFKIPPHVIFVKNIKTLESADFYENLPEIPLTREEEEARLKVVEEQQARNPRFYDGKQMIITGVVYDESSNTLYMEAKKVPYSFIVTLSNKKFPEGSALYELNFFKTGVLAPLITRNGMSILLQRAALGLYSVPGGFLESHGDEKRLNFDDGRNLVSETAMIEISEEIAGIKDTKDLRFQYSTPQITSISFRKTDTSPVGTVEFVAPSYADCHSSYLQHVFLHNLAQDAHEHTSQHELIPLDSREREGLLAKLLTGPVRLPGASLYLPVALSLTQLENQESMMPLPRAIPYSSSVAWPMSIFTAKPAKPLAILDKESDGEEERLGFNLIS
;
A
#
# COMPACT_ATOMS: atom_id res chain seq x y z
N MET A 1 -1.41 4.31 -19.23
CA MET A 1 -1.87 3.42 -18.15
C MET A 1 -0.82 2.37 -17.87
N PHE A 2 -0.46 2.19 -16.61
CA PHE A 2 0.51 1.20 -16.13
C PHE A 2 -0.20 0.16 -15.27
N ASP A 3 -0.07 -1.12 -15.60
CA ASP A 3 -0.50 -2.21 -14.72
C ASP A 3 0.56 -2.43 -13.63
N LEU A 4 0.27 -1.94 -12.43
CA LEU A 4 1.24 -1.94 -11.33
C LEU A 4 1.46 -3.34 -10.75
N ILE A 5 0.47 -4.24 -10.84
CA ILE A 5 0.63 -5.65 -10.42
C ILE A 5 1.60 -6.35 -11.38
N GLN A 6 1.45 -6.14 -12.68
CA GLN A 6 2.35 -6.74 -13.66
C GLN A 6 3.77 -6.17 -13.56
N LEU A 7 3.91 -4.85 -13.34
CA LEU A 7 5.21 -4.23 -13.08
C LEU A 7 5.86 -4.83 -11.83
N TRP A 8 5.12 -4.93 -10.72
CA TRP A 8 5.61 -5.54 -9.49
C TRP A 8 6.12 -6.98 -9.70
N LYS A 9 5.33 -7.84 -10.37
CA LYS A 9 5.74 -9.22 -10.68
C LYS A 9 7.05 -9.29 -11.46
N ASN A 10 7.19 -8.45 -12.48
CA ASN A 10 8.39 -8.41 -13.32
C ASN A 10 9.63 -7.98 -12.52
N THR A 11 9.45 -7.14 -11.50
CA THR A 11 10.55 -6.66 -10.64
C THR A 11 10.97 -7.69 -9.60
N THR A 12 10.04 -8.42 -9.00
CA THR A 12 10.34 -9.47 -8.00
C THR A 12 11.20 -10.60 -8.58
N LEU A 13 11.00 -10.94 -9.87
CA LEU A 13 11.79 -11.96 -10.56
C LEU A 13 13.27 -11.57 -10.74
N GLN A 14 13.60 -10.27 -10.71
CA GLN A 14 14.97 -9.78 -10.88
C GLN A 14 15.77 -9.77 -9.57
N THR A 15 15.10 -9.77 -8.41
CA THR A 15 15.73 -9.55 -7.09
C THR A 15 16.19 -10.81 -6.34
N VAL A 16 16.12 -12.01 -6.96
CA VAL A 16 16.42 -13.29 -6.28
C VAL A 16 17.91 -13.50 -5.97
N SER A 17 18.79 -12.52 -6.22
CA SER A 17 20.23 -12.61 -5.91
C SER A 17 20.68 -11.59 -4.86
N ALA A 18 20.25 -11.74 -3.60
CA ALA A 18 20.90 -11.08 -2.49
C ALA A 18 21.60 -12.14 -1.62
N GLU A 19 22.93 -12.15 -1.61
CA GLU A 19 23.68 -12.90 -0.61
C GLU A 19 23.33 -12.36 0.79
N PRO A 20 23.07 -13.22 1.79
CA PRO A 20 22.78 -12.76 3.14
C PRO A 20 24.00 -12.05 3.71
N SER A 21 23.85 -10.75 4.00
CA SER A 21 24.83 -9.95 4.72
C SER A 21 24.87 -10.28 6.21
N PRO A 22 26.02 -10.12 6.88
CA PRO A 22 26.21 -10.44 8.30
C PRO A 22 25.50 -9.47 9.28
N ALA A 23 24.52 -8.69 8.84
CA ALA A 23 23.77 -7.80 9.72
C ALA A 23 22.94 -8.63 10.73
N SER A 24 23.26 -8.50 12.02
CA SER A 24 22.52 -9.17 13.08
C SER A 24 21.36 -8.31 13.57
N TYR A 25 20.18 -8.91 13.69
CA TYR A 25 19.14 -8.35 14.56
C TYR A 25 19.66 -8.23 15.99
N ALA A 26 19.09 -7.31 16.77
CA ALA A 26 19.36 -7.29 18.20
C ALA A 26 19.00 -8.67 18.83
N PRO A 27 19.73 -9.15 19.85
CA PRO A 27 19.57 -10.51 20.39
C PRO A 27 18.17 -10.85 20.92
N ASP A 28 17.38 -9.83 21.24
CA ASP A 28 16.04 -9.90 21.81
C ASP A 28 14.91 -9.90 20.75
N ILE A 29 15.24 -9.78 19.47
CA ILE A 29 14.24 -9.81 18.39
C ILE A 29 13.63 -11.22 18.26
N LYS A 30 12.29 -11.25 18.21
CA LYS A 30 11.51 -12.49 18.06
C LYS A 30 11.87 -13.22 16.76
N PRO A 31 12.07 -14.56 16.77
CA PRO A 31 12.34 -15.34 15.55
C PRO A 31 11.29 -15.17 14.45
N ALA A 32 10.02 -14.97 14.83
CA ALA A 32 8.94 -14.74 13.89
C ALA A 32 9.11 -13.44 13.08
N ALA A 33 9.69 -12.39 13.67
CA ALA A 33 10.00 -11.15 12.97
C ALA A 33 11.14 -11.32 11.96
N ILE A 34 12.18 -12.07 12.35
CA ILE A 34 13.29 -12.42 11.47
C ILE A 34 12.77 -13.23 10.28
N ASN A 35 11.91 -14.22 10.55
CA ASN A 35 11.29 -15.05 9.51
C ASN A 35 10.40 -14.24 8.57
N PHE A 36 9.65 -13.27 9.10
CA PHE A 36 8.84 -12.36 8.29
C PHE A 36 9.70 -11.57 7.32
N ASP A 37 10.77 -10.94 7.80
CA ASP A 37 11.67 -10.13 6.97
C ASP A 37 12.42 -10.96 5.93
N ALA A 38 12.80 -12.20 6.25
CA ALA A 38 13.53 -13.09 5.34
C ALA A 38 12.68 -13.59 4.16
N HIS A 39 11.36 -13.72 4.34
CA HIS A 39 10.45 -14.34 3.37
C HIS A 39 9.41 -13.38 2.81
N THR A 40 9.57 -12.07 3.05
CA THR A 40 8.64 -11.06 2.55
C THR A 40 9.31 -10.20 1.51
N THR A 41 8.74 -10.17 0.32
CA THR A 41 9.12 -9.28 -0.77
C THR A 41 8.23 -8.04 -0.75
N GLN A 42 8.79 -6.90 -1.14
CA GLN A 42 8.04 -5.65 -1.18
C GLN A 42 8.49 -4.79 -2.38
N SER A 43 7.55 -4.12 -3.04
CA SER A 43 7.92 -2.96 -3.87
C SER A 43 6.91 -1.84 -3.84
N SER A 44 7.38 -0.59 -3.84
CA SER A 44 6.52 0.60 -3.82
C SER A 44 6.63 1.41 -5.11
N PHE A 45 5.55 2.11 -5.41
CA PHE A 45 5.42 3.05 -6.52
C PHE A 45 5.12 4.43 -5.96
N GLU A 46 6.08 5.35 -6.10
CA GLU A 46 5.99 6.71 -5.53
C GLU A 46 5.36 7.68 -6.53
N PHE A 47 4.36 8.45 -6.09
CA PHE A 47 3.68 9.46 -6.89
C PHE A 47 4.33 10.83 -6.74
N LYS A 48 4.27 11.67 -7.80
CA LYS A 48 4.78 13.05 -7.74
C LYS A 48 3.82 14.00 -7.02
N ILE A 49 2.54 13.79 -7.27
CA ILE A 49 1.41 14.48 -6.64
C ILE A 49 0.42 13.41 -6.19
N PRO A 50 -0.41 13.66 -5.16
CA PRO A 50 -1.37 12.67 -4.70
C PRO A 50 -2.32 12.23 -5.81
N PRO A 51 -2.47 10.92 -6.09
CA PRO A 51 -3.37 10.45 -7.13
C PRO A 51 -4.83 10.48 -6.66
N HIS A 52 -5.75 10.59 -7.61
CA HIS A 52 -7.15 10.25 -7.38
C HIS A 52 -7.29 8.73 -7.32
N VAL A 53 -7.84 8.17 -6.24
CA VAL A 53 -8.08 6.73 -6.12
C VAL A 53 -9.54 6.44 -6.43
N ILE A 54 -9.77 5.53 -7.37
CA ILE A 54 -11.13 5.11 -7.75
C ILE A 54 -11.21 3.59 -7.68
N PHE A 55 -12.12 3.09 -6.85
CA PHE A 55 -12.47 1.67 -6.86
C PHE A 55 -13.34 1.38 -8.08
N VAL A 56 -12.97 0.35 -8.84
CA VAL A 56 -13.66 -0.06 -10.07
C VAL A 56 -14.07 -1.52 -10.02
N LYS A 57 -15.14 -1.86 -10.75
CA LYS A 57 -15.62 -3.24 -10.87
C LYS A 57 -14.71 -4.09 -11.76
N ASN A 58 -14.12 -3.45 -12.77
CA ASN A 58 -13.27 -4.09 -13.78
C ASN A 58 -12.27 -3.09 -14.38
N ILE A 59 -10.99 -3.44 -14.46
CA ILE A 59 -9.94 -2.58 -15.06
C ILE A 59 -10.07 -2.39 -16.57
N LYS A 60 -10.81 -3.24 -17.29
CA LYS A 60 -11.01 -3.11 -18.74
C LYS A 60 -12.05 -2.04 -19.08
N THR A 61 -13.08 -1.89 -18.24
CA THR A 61 -14.16 -0.92 -18.44
C THR A 61 -13.97 0.34 -17.59
N LEU A 62 -13.18 0.26 -16.52
CA LEU A 62 -12.97 1.32 -15.53
C LEU A 62 -14.28 1.85 -14.92
N GLU A 63 -15.32 1.01 -14.92
CA GLU A 63 -16.62 1.35 -14.31
C GLU A 63 -16.45 1.47 -12.79
N SER A 64 -16.78 2.64 -12.24
CA SER A 64 -16.65 2.93 -10.81
C SER A 64 -17.58 2.06 -9.95
N ALA A 65 -17.12 1.79 -8.75
CA ALA A 65 -17.92 1.23 -7.67
C ALA A 65 -17.88 2.20 -6.49
N ASP A 66 -18.88 3.07 -6.40
CA ASP A 66 -18.92 4.09 -5.33
C ASP A 66 -19.32 3.50 -3.97
N PHE A 67 -19.94 2.31 -3.97
CA PHE A 67 -20.40 1.60 -2.79
C PHE A 67 -19.91 0.16 -2.78
N TYR A 68 -19.65 -0.40 -1.59
CA TYR A 68 -19.23 -1.78 -1.42
C TYR A 68 -20.18 -2.79 -2.09
N GLU A 69 -21.49 -2.56 -2.00
CA GLU A 69 -22.48 -3.50 -2.55
C GLU A 69 -22.45 -3.54 -4.09
N ASN A 70 -21.88 -2.52 -4.74
CA ASN A 70 -21.70 -2.44 -6.19
C ASN A 70 -20.50 -3.28 -6.68
N LEU A 71 -19.64 -3.75 -5.76
CA LEU A 71 -18.51 -4.59 -6.10
C LEU A 71 -19.00 -5.98 -6.53
N PRO A 72 -18.42 -6.54 -7.61
CA PRO A 72 -18.72 -7.92 -7.99
C PRO A 72 -18.13 -8.91 -6.98
N GLU A 73 -18.78 -10.06 -6.86
CA GLU A 73 -18.31 -11.18 -6.05
C GLU A 73 -17.33 -12.07 -6.82
N ILE A 74 -16.56 -12.88 -6.08
CA ILE A 74 -15.79 -13.97 -6.66
C ILE A 74 -16.68 -15.22 -6.64
N PRO A 75 -17.03 -15.79 -7.81
CA PRO A 75 -17.81 -17.01 -7.83
C PRO A 75 -16.98 -18.16 -7.26
N LEU A 76 -17.58 -18.91 -6.33
CA LEU A 76 -17.00 -20.12 -5.76
C LEU A 76 -17.70 -21.35 -6.33
N THR A 77 -16.93 -22.40 -6.57
CA THR A 77 -17.49 -23.74 -6.77
C THR A 77 -18.13 -24.24 -5.46
N ARG A 78 -18.96 -25.28 -5.55
CA ARG A 78 -19.61 -25.85 -4.36
C ARG A 78 -18.58 -26.35 -3.35
N GLU A 79 -17.54 -27.01 -3.83
CA GLU A 79 -16.46 -27.55 -3.01
C GLU A 79 -15.63 -26.44 -2.33
N GLU A 80 -15.41 -25.31 -3.01
CA GLU A 80 -14.76 -24.14 -2.42
C GLU A 80 -15.63 -23.48 -1.35
N GLU A 81 -16.93 -23.35 -1.59
CA GLU A 81 -17.87 -22.79 -0.63
C GLU A 81 -17.98 -23.67 0.64
N GLU A 82 -18.04 -24.99 0.48
CA GLU A 82 -17.99 -25.94 1.61
C GLU A 82 -16.70 -25.79 2.43
N ALA A 83 -15.55 -25.65 1.77
CA ALA A 83 -14.26 -25.43 2.44
C ALA A 83 -14.22 -24.09 3.22
N ARG A 84 -14.79 -23.02 2.65
CA ARG A 84 -14.90 -21.72 3.30
C ARG A 84 -15.80 -21.77 4.54
N LEU A 85 -16.97 -22.41 4.43
CA LEU A 85 -17.91 -22.54 5.54
C LEU A 85 -17.32 -23.35 6.70
N LYS A 86 -16.54 -24.39 6.41
CA LYS A 86 -15.80 -25.12 7.45
C LYS A 86 -14.85 -24.22 8.25
N VAL A 87 -14.19 -23.26 7.60
CA VAL A 87 -13.35 -22.28 8.31
C VAL A 87 -14.18 -21.37 9.21
N VAL A 88 -15.39 -20.98 8.78
CA VAL A 88 -16.30 -20.19 9.62
C VAL A 88 -16.68 -20.98 10.87
N GLU A 89 -17.08 -22.24 10.73
CA GLU A 89 -17.41 -23.13 11.85
C GLU A 89 -16.25 -23.29 12.83
N GLU A 90 -15.03 -23.52 12.31
CA GLU A 90 -13.82 -23.63 13.12
C GLU A 90 -13.53 -22.34 13.91
N GLN A 91 -13.76 -21.17 13.32
CA GLN A 91 -13.57 -19.87 13.98
C GLN A 91 -14.64 -19.60 15.03
N GLN A 92 -15.91 -19.88 14.72
CA GLN A 92 -17.03 -19.72 15.66
C GLN A 92 -16.90 -20.64 16.87
N ALA A 93 -16.38 -21.87 16.68
CA ALA A 93 -16.10 -22.80 17.77
C ALA A 93 -15.03 -22.26 18.75
N ARG A 94 -14.05 -21.49 18.24
CA ARG A 94 -12.99 -20.87 19.05
C ARG A 94 -13.41 -19.53 19.66
N ASN A 95 -14.23 -18.78 18.94
CA ASN A 95 -14.73 -17.47 19.35
C ASN A 95 -16.22 -17.36 18.99
N PRO A 96 -17.14 -17.53 19.96
CA PRO A 96 -18.58 -17.41 19.71
C PRO A 96 -19.02 -16.01 19.23
N ARG A 97 -18.17 -14.99 19.36
CA ARG A 97 -18.41 -13.63 18.85
C ARG A 97 -17.76 -13.39 17.48
N PHE A 98 -17.28 -14.44 16.82
CA PHE A 98 -16.67 -14.33 15.50
C PHE A 98 -17.66 -13.71 14.50
N TYR A 99 -17.21 -12.65 13.83
CA TYR A 99 -17.94 -11.97 12.78
C TYR A 99 -17.21 -12.21 11.45
N ASP A 100 -17.94 -12.74 10.46
CA ASP A 100 -17.41 -12.96 9.11
C ASP A 100 -17.51 -11.65 8.31
N GLY A 101 -16.54 -10.77 8.52
CA GLY A 101 -16.55 -9.39 8.05
C GLY A 101 -16.74 -9.22 6.54
N LYS A 102 -17.33 -8.08 6.15
CA LYS A 102 -17.53 -7.69 4.75
C LYS A 102 -16.24 -7.03 4.22
N GLN A 103 -15.39 -7.84 3.61
CA GLN A 103 -14.05 -7.44 3.19
C GLN A 103 -13.99 -7.26 1.67
N MET A 104 -12.93 -6.62 1.18
CA MET A 104 -12.67 -6.54 -0.24
C MET A 104 -11.27 -7.07 -0.57
N ILE A 105 -11.11 -7.55 -1.79
CA ILE A 105 -9.83 -8.01 -2.30
C ILE A 105 -9.55 -7.35 -3.64
N ILE A 106 -8.31 -6.94 -3.85
CA ILE A 106 -7.85 -6.28 -5.06
C ILE A 106 -7.35 -7.34 -6.05
N THR A 107 -7.83 -7.24 -7.29
CA THR A 107 -7.48 -8.13 -8.41
C THR A 107 -6.77 -7.40 -9.54
N GLY A 108 -6.74 -6.07 -9.51
CA GLY A 108 -6.16 -5.22 -10.55
C GLY A 108 -5.78 -3.85 -10.01
N VAL A 109 -4.63 -3.31 -10.42
CA VAL A 109 -4.21 -1.95 -10.09
C VAL A 109 -3.62 -1.28 -11.32
N VAL A 110 -4.29 -0.24 -11.81
CA VAL A 110 -3.87 0.50 -13.01
C VAL A 110 -3.70 1.97 -12.68
N TYR A 111 -2.52 2.52 -12.97
CA TYR A 111 -2.25 3.95 -12.84
C TYR A 111 -2.31 4.64 -14.22
N ASP A 112 -3.17 5.64 -14.34
CA ASP A 112 -3.19 6.56 -15.47
C ASP A 112 -2.49 7.87 -15.12
N GLU A 113 -1.26 8.03 -15.60
CA GLU A 113 -0.46 9.24 -15.39
C GLU A 113 -1.10 10.50 -16.00
N SER A 114 -1.86 10.37 -17.09
CA SER A 114 -2.42 11.53 -17.79
C SER A 114 -3.54 12.21 -16.99
N SER A 115 -4.33 11.42 -16.28
CA SER A 115 -5.40 11.86 -15.39
C SER A 115 -5.01 11.83 -13.92
N ASN A 116 -3.75 11.46 -13.60
CA ASN A 116 -3.27 11.25 -12.23
C ASN A 116 -4.24 10.39 -11.39
N THR A 117 -4.74 9.30 -11.99
CA THR A 117 -5.78 8.45 -11.39
C THR A 117 -5.29 7.02 -11.22
N LEU A 118 -5.49 6.47 -10.03
CA LEU A 118 -5.21 5.09 -9.68
C LEU A 118 -6.53 4.31 -9.58
N TYR A 119 -6.73 3.38 -10.51
CA TYR A 119 -7.89 2.51 -10.55
C TYR A 119 -7.59 1.21 -9.82
N MET A 120 -8.43 0.88 -8.84
CA MET A 120 -8.33 -0.31 -7.99
C MET A 120 -9.47 -1.26 -8.34
N GLU A 121 -9.19 -2.35 -9.08
CA GLU A 121 -10.21 -3.39 -9.28
C GLU A 121 -10.41 -4.15 -7.98
N ALA A 122 -11.61 -4.04 -7.41
CA ALA A 122 -11.97 -4.68 -6.16
C ALA A 122 -13.11 -5.70 -6.36
N LYS A 123 -13.05 -6.79 -5.59
CA LYS A 123 -14.14 -7.77 -5.44
C LYS A 123 -14.57 -7.82 -3.99
N LYS A 124 -15.88 -7.93 -3.74
CA LYS A 124 -16.39 -8.14 -2.38
C LYS A 124 -16.26 -9.61 -1.99
N VAL A 125 -15.76 -9.86 -0.78
CA VAL A 125 -15.52 -11.20 -0.24
C VAL A 125 -15.77 -11.22 1.28
N PRO A 126 -16.24 -12.34 1.86
CA PRO A 126 -16.26 -12.48 3.31
C PRO A 126 -14.83 -12.62 3.87
N TYR A 127 -14.61 -12.23 5.13
CA TYR A 127 -13.32 -12.42 5.81
C TYR A 127 -12.85 -13.89 5.76
N SER A 128 -13.77 -14.83 5.90
CA SER A 128 -13.54 -16.27 5.81
C SER A 128 -12.96 -16.71 4.47
N PHE A 129 -13.31 -16.06 3.35
CA PHE A 129 -12.66 -16.31 2.06
C PHE A 129 -11.15 -16.01 2.16
N ILE A 130 -10.80 -14.84 2.70
CA ILE A 130 -9.40 -14.42 2.86
C ILE A 130 -8.65 -15.38 3.78
N VAL A 131 -9.25 -15.79 4.89
CA VAL A 131 -8.65 -16.75 5.84
C VAL A 131 -8.47 -18.13 5.20
N THR A 132 -9.46 -18.59 4.43
CA THR A 132 -9.42 -19.90 3.75
C THR A 132 -8.34 -19.91 2.69
N LEU A 133 -8.25 -18.85 1.89
CA LEU A 133 -7.21 -18.66 0.89
C LEU A 133 -5.83 -18.57 1.54
N SER A 134 -5.64 -17.68 2.52
CA SER A 134 -4.36 -17.44 3.19
C SER A 134 -3.78 -18.70 3.84
N ASN A 135 -4.66 -19.57 4.37
CA ASN A 135 -4.27 -20.82 5.02
C ASN A 135 -4.25 -22.03 4.07
N LYS A 136 -4.40 -21.81 2.75
CA LYS A 136 -4.43 -22.87 1.73
C LYS A 136 -5.45 -23.99 2.04
N LYS A 137 -6.66 -23.60 2.46
CA LYS A 137 -7.74 -24.52 2.85
C LYS A 137 -8.79 -24.78 1.76
N PHE A 138 -8.76 -24.05 0.65
CA PHE A 138 -9.53 -24.43 -0.55
C PHE A 138 -8.98 -25.73 -1.17
N PRO A 139 -9.79 -26.45 -1.97
CA PRO A 139 -9.36 -27.67 -2.66
C PRO A 139 -8.02 -27.48 -3.39
N GLU A 140 -7.12 -28.47 -3.34
CA GLU A 140 -5.74 -28.34 -3.87
C GLU A 140 -5.67 -27.89 -5.34
N GLY A 141 -6.65 -28.29 -6.17
CA GLY A 141 -6.75 -27.90 -7.59
C GLY A 141 -7.61 -26.65 -7.85
N SER A 142 -7.93 -25.85 -6.83
CA SER A 142 -8.72 -24.63 -6.98
C SER A 142 -7.99 -23.60 -7.84
N ALA A 143 -8.69 -23.07 -8.85
CA ALA A 143 -8.18 -21.98 -9.70
C ALA A 143 -7.93 -20.68 -8.90
N LEU A 144 -8.50 -20.54 -7.70
CA LEU A 144 -8.28 -19.38 -6.83
C LEU A 144 -6.81 -19.21 -6.44
N TYR A 145 -6.02 -20.29 -6.39
CA TYR A 145 -4.60 -20.23 -6.08
C TYR A 145 -3.73 -19.72 -7.24
N GLU A 146 -4.25 -19.70 -8.46
CA GLU A 146 -3.56 -19.17 -9.64
C GLU A 146 -3.78 -17.67 -9.82
N LEU A 147 -4.82 -17.13 -9.17
CA LEU A 147 -5.19 -15.73 -9.22
C LEU A 147 -4.32 -14.88 -8.31
N ASN A 148 -4.14 -13.61 -8.69
CA ASN A 148 -3.39 -12.65 -7.89
C ASN A 148 -4.37 -11.84 -7.08
N PHE A 149 -4.46 -12.20 -5.81
CA PHE A 149 -5.31 -11.55 -4.84
C PHE A 149 -4.47 -10.74 -3.87
N PHE A 150 -4.90 -9.51 -3.60
CA PHE A 150 -4.28 -8.63 -2.63
C PHE A 150 -5.31 -8.14 -1.62
N LYS A 151 -5.02 -8.28 -0.33
CA LYS A 151 -5.69 -7.46 0.68
C LYS A 151 -5.29 -6.01 0.46
N THR A 152 -6.11 -5.05 0.89
CA THR A 152 -5.75 -3.63 0.76
C THR A 152 -5.84 -2.89 2.08
N GLY A 153 -4.82 -2.08 2.36
CA GLY A 153 -4.66 -1.34 3.60
C GLY A 153 -4.05 0.03 3.37
N VAL A 154 -3.84 0.75 4.46
CA VAL A 154 -3.15 2.05 4.46
C VAL A 154 -2.14 2.08 5.60
N LEU A 155 -0.97 2.66 5.32
CA LEU A 155 0.04 3.08 6.27
C LEU A 155 -0.07 4.60 6.37
N ALA A 156 -0.41 5.10 7.55
CA ALA A 156 -0.75 6.49 7.82
C ALA A 156 0.31 7.16 8.73
N PRO A 157 1.53 7.42 8.21
CA PRO A 157 2.58 8.06 8.97
C PRO A 157 2.25 9.50 9.37
N LEU A 158 2.83 9.95 10.48
CA LEU A 158 2.73 11.33 10.96
C LEU A 158 4.05 12.07 10.75
N ILE A 159 3.99 13.26 10.15
CA ILE A 159 5.14 14.16 9.98
C ILE A 159 5.02 15.31 10.98
N THR A 160 5.97 15.44 11.90
CA THR A 160 5.98 16.51 12.91
C THR A 160 6.53 17.82 12.37
N ARG A 161 6.24 18.94 13.04
CA ARG A 161 6.68 20.30 12.64
C ARG A 161 8.20 20.45 12.45
N ASN A 162 8.98 19.60 13.11
CA ASN A 162 10.44 19.57 12.99
C ASN A 162 10.96 18.53 11.99
N GLY A 163 10.12 18.06 11.07
CA GLY A 163 10.53 17.17 9.97
C GLY A 163 10.93 15.77 10.45
N MET A 164 10.18 15.20 11.40
CA MET A 164 10.40 13.82 11.86
C MET A 164 9.14 12.98 11.65
N SER A 165 9.32 11.69 11.42
CA SER A 165 8.27 10.68 11.56
C SER A 165 8.62 9.71 12.69
N ILE A 166 7.63 8.96 13.16
CA ILE A 166 7.80 7.94 14.20
C ILE A 166 7.41 6.57 13.66
N LEU A 167 8.20 5.55 13.99
CA LEU A 167 7.85 4.14 13.86
C LEU A 167 7.49 3.59 15.24
N LEU A 168 6.43 2.79 15.28
CA LEU A 168 5.89 2.16 16.48
C LEU A 168 6.15 0.65 16.41
N GLN A 169 6.63 0.05 17.49
CA GLN A 169 6.82 -1.40 17.54
C GLN A 169 5.51 -2.11 17.92
N ARG A 170 5.05 -3.02 17.05
CA ARG A 170 3.85 -3.83 17.28
C ARG A 170 4.08 -4.90 18.35
N ALA A 171 3.14 -5.10 19.27
CA ALA A 171 3.25 -6.07 20.36
C ALA A 171 3.29 -7.53 19.89
N ALA A 172 2.46 -7.90 18.90
CA ALA A 172 2.31 -9.29 18.44
C ALA A 172 3.66 -9.90 17.98
N LEU A 173 4.37 -9.21 17.09
CA LEU A 173 5.59 -9.72 16.44
C LEU A 173 6.85 -8.89 16.72
N GLY A 174 6.75 -7.71 17.32
CA GLY A 174 7.89 -6.82 17.52
C GLY A 174 8.36 -6.11 16.25
N LEU A 175 7.55 -6.12 15.19
CA LEU A 175 7.82 -5.41 13.93
C LEU A 175 7.58 -3.90 14.10
N TYR A 176 8.40 -3.07 13.47
CA TYR A 176 8.18 -1.63 13.39
C TYR A 176 7.26 -1.29 12.21
N SER A 177 6.32 -0.39 12.45
CA SER A 177 5.39 0.15 11.45
C SER A 177 5.00 1.57 11.82
N VAL A 178 4.08 2.15 11.06
CA VAL A 178 3.34 3.37 11.42
C VAL A 178 1.87 3.00 11.70
N PRO A 179 1.05 3.95 12.22
CA PRO A 179 -0.40 3.74 12.30
C PRO A 179 -0.95 3.25 10.96
N GLY A 180 -1.88 2.32 10.96
CA GLY A 180 -2.43 1.79 9.73
C GLY A 180 -3.15 0.46 9.88
N GLY A 181 -4.12 0.25 9.02
CA GLY A 181 -4.93 -0.95 8.99
C GLY A 181 -5.51 -1.25 7.62
N PHE A 182 -6.40 -2.24 7.58
CA PHE A 182 -7.02 -2.70 6.36
C PHE A 182 -8.23 -1.82 6.02
N LEU A 183 -8.46 -1.61 4.72
CA LEU A 183 -9.64 -0.87 4.28
C LEU A 183 -10.87 -1.76 4.46
N GLU A 184 -11.77 -1.30 5.32
CA GLU A 184 -13.10 -1.87 5.48
C GLU A 184 -14.13 -0.76 5.28
N SER A 185 -15.16 -1.02 4.48
CA SER A 185 -16.21 -0.04 4.23
C SER A 185 -17.07 0.11 5.49
N HIS A 186 -16.76 1.11 6.31
CA HIS A 186 -17.50 1.42 7.52
C HIS A 186 -18.70 2.35 7.25
N GLY A 187 -19.62 2.43 8.21
CA GLY A 187 -20.81 3.28 8.15
C GLY A 187 -22.00 2.65 7.41
N ASP A 188 -23.15 3.34 7.48
CA ASP A 188 -24.42 2.85 6.92
C ASP A 188 -24.38 2.79 5.38
N GLU A 189 -23.71 3.77 4.76
CA GLU A 189 -23.65 3.89 3.30
C GLU A 189 -22.58 3.00 2.67
N LYS A 190 -21.54 2.61 3.41
CA LYS A 190 -20.42 1.75 2.93
C LYS A 190 -19.78 2.26 1.63
N ARG A 191 -19.48 3.56 1.60
CA ARG A 191 -18.86 4.22 0.45
C ARG A 191 -17.41 3.83 0.27
N LEU A 192 -17.02 3.78 -0.99
CA LEU A 192 -15.63 3.59 -1.44
C LEU A 192 -15.07 4.90 -2.02
N ASN A 193 -15.89 5.64 -2.77
CA ASN A 193 -15.61 6.96 -3.31
C ASN A 193 -16.62 7.98 -2.74
N PHE A 194 -16.18 9.17 -2.34
CA PHE A 194 -17.03 10.22 -1.76
C PHE A 194 -17.21 11.40 -2.72
N ASP A 195 -18.35 12.07 -2.63
CA ASP A 195 -18.74 13.17 -3.53
C ASP A 195 -17.86 14.43 -3.35
N ASP A 196 -17.19 14.56 -2.20
CA ASP A 196 -16.27 15.65 -1.86
C ASP A 196 -14.81 15.37 -2.29
N GLY A 197 -14.57 14.27 -3.00
CA GLY A 197 -13.25 13.87 -3.47
C GLY A 197 -12.44 13.05 -2.45
N ARG A 198 -12.96 12.83 -1.25
CA ARG A 198 -12.39 11.82 -0.33
C ARG A 198 -12.62 10.41 -0.88
N ASN A 199 -11.86 9.47 -0.35
CA ASN A 199 -11.98 8.06 -0.66
C ASN A 199 -11.75 7.23 0.60
N LEU A 200 -12.07 5.94 0.53
CA LEU A 200 -11.92 5.03 1.65
C LEU A 200 -10.49 5.00 2.22
N VAL A 201 -9.46 5.16 1.40
CA VAL A 201 -8.06 5.17 1.87
C VAL A 201 -7.83 6.30 2.86
N SER A 202 -8.26 7.53 2.52
CA SER A 202 -8.10 8.70 3.38
C SER A 202 -8.94 8.59 4.66
N GLU A 203 -10.16 8.06 4.57
CA GLU A 203 -11.00 7.83 5.75
C GLU A 203 -10.37 6.80 6.70
N THR A 204 -9.93 5.65 6.19
CA THR A 204 -9.24 4.64 6.98
C THR A 204 -7.98 5.23 7.62
N ALA A 205 -7.16 6.00 6.88
CA ALA A 205 -5.96 6.62 7.45
C ALA A 205 -6.26 7.55 8.64
N MET A 206 -7.33 8.35 8.57
CA MET A 206 -7.74 9.22 9.69
C MET A 206 -8.24 8.42 10.89
N ILE A 207 -8.99 7.34 10.65
CA ILE A 207 -9.46 6.43 11.70
C ILE A 207 -8.26 5.82 12.41
N GLU A 208 -7.34 5.21 11.67
CA GLU A 208 -6.15 4.54 12.21
C GLU A 208 -5.23 5.51 12.99
N ILE A 209 -5.02 6.74 12.48
CA ILE A 209 -4.27 7.76 13.24
C ILE A 209 -4.97 8.06 14.58
N SER A 210 -6.30 8.15 14.58
CA SER A 210 -7.07 8.48 15.77
C SER A 210 -7.10 7.33 16.77
N GLU A 211 -7.34 6.10 16.29
CA GLU A 211 -7.48 4.90 17.12
C GLU A 211 -6.13 4.39 17.63
N GLU A 212 -5.03 4.59 16.90
CA GLU A 212 -3.72 4.13 17.31
C GLU A 212 -2.89 5.15 18.09
N ILE A 213 -3.05 6.47 17.90
CA ILE A 213 -2.14 7.45 18.54
C ILE A 213 -2.76 8.81 18.92
N ALA A 214 -3.48 9.46 18.01
CA ALA A 214 -3.88 10.85 18.19
C ALA A 214 -5.11 11.02 19.08
N GLY A 215 -6.01 10.03 19.09
CA GLY A 215 -7.28 10.09 19.80
C GLY A 215 -7.18 9.76 21.29
N ILE A 216 -8.23 10.11 22.01
CA ILE A 216 -8.46 9.67 23.39
C ILE A 216 -9.65 8.71 23.38
N LYS A 217 -9.39 7.49 23.84
CA LYS A 217 -10.38 6.40 23.93
C LYS A 217 -11.67 6.87 24.60
N ASP A 218 -12.81 6.41 24.06
CA ASP A 218 -14.17 6.73 24.50
C ASP A 218 -14.55 8.22 24.38
N THR A 219 -13.78 9.02 23.62
CA THR A 219 -14.06 10.43 23.35
C THR A 219 -13.91 10.76 21.87
N LYS A 220 -14.26 11.98 21.48
CA LYS A 220 -13.95 12.55 20.14
C LYS A 220 -12.74 13.47 20.15
N ASP A 221 -12.06 13.58 21.29
CA ASP A 221 -10.98 14.54 21.49
C ASP A 221 -9.67 13.99 20.94
N LEU A 222 -8.90 14.88 20.31
CA LEU A 222 -7.56 14.59 19.82
C LEU A 222 -6.52 15.24 20.73
N ARG A 223 -5.40 14.55 20.94
CA ARG A 223 -4.24 15.04 21.70
C ARG A 223 -3.42 16.05 20.92
N PHE A 224 -3.49 16.00 19.60
CA PHE A 224 -2.94 17.00 18.68
C PHE A 224 -3.75 16.99 17.39
N GLN A 225 -3.79 18.14 16.71
CA GLN A 225 -4.40 18.25 15.39
C GLN A 225 -3.45 17.70 14.32
N TYR A 226 -4.01 17.22 13.21
CA TYR A 226 -3.23 16.77 12.06
C TYR A 226 -3.95 17.09 10.75
N SER A 227 -3.19 17.22 9.66
CA SER A 227 -3.76 17.50 8.34
C SER A 227 -4.51 16.30 7.77
N THR A 228 -5.35 16.52 6.75
CA THR A 228 -5.92 15.43 5.97
C THR A 228 -4.80 14.57 5.35
N PRO A 229 -4.92 13.22 5.36
CA PRO A 229 -3.95 12.34 4.75
C PRO A 229 -3.78 12.56 3.24
N GLN A 230 -2.55 12.54 2.76
CA GLN A 230 -2.20 12.66 1.35
C GLN A 230 -1.54 11.38 0.85
N ILE A 231 -2.09 10.74 -0.18
CA ILE A 231 -1.54 9.50 -0.72
C ILE A 231 -0.25 9.83 -1.48
N THR A 232 0.90 9.35 -1.01
CA THR A 232 2.21 9.61 -1.63
C THR A 232 2.74 8.39 -2.37
N SER A 233 2.32 7.18 -1.99
CA SER A 233 2.73 5.96 -2.68
C SER A 233 1.77 4.80 -2.50
N ILE A 234 2.00 3.75 -3.29
CA ILE A 234 1.36 2.45 -3.15
C ILE A 234 2.42 1.36 -3.10
N SER A 235 2.32 0.47 -2.12
CA SER A 235 3.25 -0.61 -1.83
C SER A 235 2.59 -1.95 -2.06
N PHE A 236 3.29 -2.87 -2.73
CA PHE A 236 2.91 -4.26 -2.92
C PHE A 236 3.82 -5.13 -2.09
N ARG A 237 3.24 -6.04 -1.32
CA ARG A 237 3.98 -6.92 -0.41
C ARG A 237 3.46 -8.35 -0.53
N LYS A 238 4.36 -9.33 -0.53
CA LYS A 238 3.99 -10.75 -0.49
C LYS A 238 4.97 -11.53 0.36
N THR A 239 4.43 -12.31 1.28
CA THR A 239 5.19 -13.28 2.07
C THR A 239 5.06 -14.66 1.43
N ASP A 240 6.17 -15.37 1.23
CA ASP A 240 6.24 -16.60 0.41
C ASP A 240 5.22 -17.68 0.79
N THR A 241 4.85 -17.74 2.07
CA THR A 241 3.90 -18.74 2.58
C THR A 241 2.44 -18.41 2.28
N SER A 242 2.12 -17.15 1.94
CA SER A 242 0.75 -16.69 1.71
C SER A 242 0.42 -16.56 0.22
N PRO A 243 -0.67 -17.20 -0.27
CA PRO A 243 -1.12 -16.98 -1.63
C PRO A 243 -1.66 -15.56 -1.86
N VAL A 244 -2.08 -14.87 -0.78
CA VAL A 244 -2.63 -13.52 -0.83
C VAL A 244 -1.55 -12.49 -0.53
N GLY A 245 -1.34 -11.54 -1.43
CA GLY A 245 -0.47 -10.39 -1.17
C GLY A 245 -1.18 -9.29 -0.38
N THR A 246 -0.48 -8.19 -0.16
CA THR A 246 -1.04 -6.95 0.36
C THR A 246 -0.69 -5.80 -0.57
N VAL A 247 -1.66 -4.92 -0.83
CA VAL A 247 -1.43 -3.62 -1.45
C VAL A 247 -1.77 -2.51 -0.45
N GLU A 248 -0.77 -1.73 -0.05
CA GLU A 248 -0.88 -0.75 1.04
C GLU A 248 -0.58 0.64 0.49
N PHE A 249 -1.49 1.58 0.72
CA PHE A 249 -1.24 2.98 0.45
C PHE A 249 -0.34 3.57 1.52
N VAL A 250 0.56 4.49 1.17
CA VAL A 250 1.24 5.34 2.14
C VAL A 250 0.57 6.71 2.10
N ALA A 251 -0.05 7.12 3.20
CA ALA A 251 -0.88 8.31 3.30
C ALA A 251 -0.47 9.20 4.49
N PRO A 252 0.64 9.95 4.39
CA PRO A 252 1.09 10.87 5.43
C PRO A 252 0.09 11.95 5.82
N SER A 253 0.17 12.33 7.09
CA SER A 253 -0.47 13.54 7.65
C SER A 253 0.57 14.38 8.41
N TYR A 254 0.48 15.71 8.29
CA TYR A 254 1.28 16.61 9.11
C TYR A 254 0.65 16.75 10.50
N ALA A 255 1.36 16.32 11.53
CA ALA A 255 0.96 16.47 12.92
C ALA A 255 1.37 17.84 13.45
N ASP A 256 0.44 18.52 14.11
CA ASP A 256 0.62 19.86 14.64
C ASP A 256 1.38 19.87 15.98
N CYS A 257 2.50 19.16 16.03
CA CYS A 257 3.33 19.01 17.23
C CYS A 257 4.82 18.82 16.89
N HIS A 258 5.66 18.92 17.92
CA HIS A 258 7.08 18.58 17.83
C HIS A 258 7.28 17.08 18.11
N SER A 259 8.33 16.45 17.55
CA SER A 259 8.61 15.02 17.75
C SER A 259 8.75 14.59 19.22
N SER A 260 9.24 15.47 20.09
CA SER A 260 9.28 15.22 21.55
C SER A 260 7.89 15.08 22.17
N TYR A 261 6.91 15.86 21.72
CA TYR A 261 5.53 15.72 22.17
C TYR A 261 4.89 14.47 21.59
N LEU A 262 5.15 14.14 20.32
CA LEU A 262 4.64 12.91 19.71
C LEU A 262 5.14 11.66 20.43
N GLN A 263 6.42 11.62 20.81
CA GLN A 263 6.98 10.54 21.64
C GLN A 263 6.30 10.47 23.01
N HIS A 264 6.07 11.61 23.67
CA HIS A 264 5.33 11.64 24.93
C HIS A 264 3.89 11.12 24.75
N VAL A 265 3.22 11.48 23.65
CA VAL A 265 1.88 10.97 23.33
C VAL A 265 1.92 9.45 23.18
N PHE A 266 2.88 8.91 22.43
CA PHE A 266 3.03 7.46 22.26
C PHE A 266 3.37 6.72 23.56
N LEU A 267 4.29 7.24 24.37
CA LEU A 267 4.67 6.60 25.64
C LEU A 267 3.54 6.62 26.69
N HIS A 268 2.61 7.57 26.56
CA HIS A 268 1.42 7.70 27.40
C HIS A 268 0.16 7.54 26.55
N ASN A 269 0.15 6.56 25.64
CA ASN A 269 -0.90 6.43 24.64
C ASN A 269 -2.28 6.21 25.28
N LEU A 270 -3.23 7.06 24.90
CA LEU A 270 -4.63 7.03 25.37
C LEU A 270 -5.59 6.59 24.27
N ALA A 271 -5.07 6.27 23.09
CA ALA A 271 -5.88 5.88 21.95
C ALA A 271 -6.48 4.48 22.15
N GLN A 272 -7.54 4.19 21.38
CA GLN A 272 -8.32 2.96 21.48
C GLN A 272 -7.43 1.70 21.37
N ASP A 273 -6.49 1.73 20.43
CA ASP A 273 -5.64 0.60 20.04
C ASP A 273 -4.20 0.76 20.53
N ALA A 274 -4.00 1.58 21.57
CA ALA A 274 -2.72 1.70 22.27
C ALA A 274 -2.11 0.35 22.70
N HIS A 275 -2.96 -0.64 22.97
CA HIS A 275 -2.59 -1.98 23.40
C HIS A 275 -1.94 -2.83 22.29
N GLU A 276 -2.03 -2.43 21.02
CA GLU A 276 -1.38 -3.11 19.89
C GLU A 276 0.13 -2.83 19.81
N HIS A 277 0.62 -1.85 20.56
CA HIS A 277 2.00 -1.38 20.51
C HIS A 277 2.76 -1.64 21.82
N THR A 278 4.08 -1.79 21.71
CA THR A 278 4.97 -1.76 22.87
C THR A 278 5.36 -0.31 23.18
N SER A 279 6.22 -0.08 24.18
CA SER A 279 6.80 1.25 24.43
C SER A 279 7.99 1.58 23.51
N GLN A 280 8.44 0.64 22.68
CA GLN A 280 9.56 0.83 21.76
C GLN A 280 9.10 1.59 20.52
N HIS A 281 9.90 2.58 20.11
CA HIS A 281 9.66 3.41 18.94
C HIS A 281 10.97 3.90 18.37
N GLU A 282 10.93 4.34 17.11
CA GLU A 282 12.08 4.91 16.42
C GLU A 282 11.70 6.17 15.67
N LEU A 283 12.56 7.18 15.72
CA LEU A 283 12.38 8.40 14.93
C LEU A 283 13.08 8.30 13.58
N ILE A 284 12.42 8.80 12.55
CA ILE A 284 12.91 8.96 11.19
C ILE A 284 13.07 10.46 10.92
N PRO A 285 14.30 10.99 10.84
CA PRO A 285 14.50 12.34 10.33
C PRO A 285 14.21 12.42 8.83
N LEU A 286 13.49 13.45 8.41
CA LEU A 286 13.11 13.66 7.01
C LEU A 286 13.95 14.75 6.33
N ASP A 287 14.76 15.51 7.07
CA ASP A 287 15.68 16.51 6.53
C ASP A 287 16.76 15.85 5.65
N SER A 288 16.93 16.34 4.41
CA SER A 288 17.98 15.89 3.48
C SER A 288 19.39 15.86 4.09
N ARG A 289 19.71 16.74 5.04
CA ARG A 289 21.03 16.80 5.69
C ARG A 289 21.31 15.62 6.61
N GLU A 290 20.25 15.01 7.16
CA GLU A 290 20.33 13.87 8.07
C GLU A 290 20.04 12.54 7.35
N ARG A 291 19.68 12.60 6.07
CA ARG A 291 19.27 11.47 5.23
C ARG A 291 20.35 10.39 5.10
N GLU A 292 21.64 10.74 5.01
CA GLU A 292 22.70 9.73 4.96
C GLU A 292 22.77 8.90 6.25
N GLY A 293 22.55 9.54 7.41
CA GLY A 293 22.45 8.86 8.70
C GLY A 293 21.18 7.99 8.79
N LEU A 294 20.07 8.44 8.23
CA LEU A 294 18.84 7.64 8.12
C LEU A 294 19.05 6.41 7.25
N LEU A 295 19.65 6.57 6.07
CA LEU A 295 19.91 5.46 5.15
C LEU A 295 20.91 4.48 5.74
N ALA A 296 21.92 5.00 6.45
CA ALA A 296 22.79 4.17 7.25
C ALA A 296 21.98 3.38 8.27
N LYS A 297 21.07 4.00 9.04
CA LYS A 297 20.27 3.30 10.05
C LYS A 297 19.27 2.29 9.48
N LEU A 298 18.56 2.64 8.41
CA LEU A 298 17.48 1.84 7.83
C LEU A 298 17.97 0.76 6.84
N LEU A 299 19.07 1.01 6.13
CA LEU A 299 19.50 0.16 5.00
C LEU A 299 20.86 -0.50 5.23
N THR A 300 21.79 0.13 5.95
CA THR A 300 23.20 -0.34 6.01
C THR A 300 23.80 -0.34 7.42
N GLY A 301 22.96 -0.32 8.45
CA GLY A 301 23.36 -0.09 9.84
C GLY A 301 23.72 -1.40 10.54
N PRO A 302 24.47 -1.35 11.66
CA PRO A 302 24.88 -2.56 12.37
C PRO A 302 23.72 -3.31 13.04
N VAL A 303 22.59 -2.64 13.28
CA VAL A 303 21.38 -3.21 13.90
C VAL A 303 20.18 -2.98 12.99
N ARG A 304 19.55 -4.08 12.56
CA ARG A 304 18.37 -4.05 11.69
C ARG A 304 17.09 -3.92 12.51
N LEU A 305 16.26 -2.92 12.20
CA LEU A 305 14.90 -2.84 12.72
C LEU A 305 14.02 -3.92 12.06
N PRO A 306 13.31 -4.76 12.82
CA PRO A 306 12.41 -5.77 12.26
C PRO A 306 11.20 -5.14 11.56
N GLY A 307 10.74 -5.73 10.46
CA GLY A 307 9.58 -5.23 9.70
C GLY A 307 9.96 -4.33 8.54
N ALA A 308 11.12 -4.55 7.92
CA ALA A 308 11.64 -3.70 6.85
C ALA A 308 10.62 -3.46 5.72
N SER A 309 9.89 -4.51 5.33
CA SER A 309 8.84 -4.43 4.30
C SER A 309 7.63 -3.56 4.69
N LEU A 310 7.48 -3.17 5.96
CA LEU A 310 6.42 -2.29 6.44
C LEU A 310 6.86 -0.82 6.50
N TYR A 311 8.07 -0.54 7.04
CA TYR A 311 8.52 0.84 7.26
C TYR A 311 9.37 1.41 6.13
N LEU A 312 10.00 0.58 5.28
CA LEU A 312 10.81 1.10 4.17
C LEU A 312 9.98 1.88 3.14
N PRO A 313 8.79 1.42 2.70
CA PRO A 313 7.95 2.19 1.77
C PRO A 313 7.58 3.56 2.34
N VAL A 314 7.29 3.58 3.64
CA VAL A 314 6.99 4.79 4.39
C VAL A 314 8.20 5.73 4.39
N ALA A 315 9.36 5.26 4.84
CA ALA A 315 10.56 6.09 4.93
C ALA A 315 10.94 6.71 3.58
N LEU A 316 10.87 5.93 2.49
CA LEU A 316 11.20 6.37 1.14
C LEU A 316 10.19 7.42 0.65
N SER A 317 8.89 7.18 0.88
CA SER A 317 7.83 8.08 0.47
C SER A 317 7.88 9.42 1.20
N LEU A 318 8.05 9.40 2.52
CA LEU A 318 8.15 10.61 3.33
C LEU A 318 9.40 11.43 2.98
N THR A 319 10.53 10.75 2.78
CA THR A 319 11.79 11.44 2.42
C THR A 319 11.66 12.08 1.04
N GLN A 320 10.96 11.44 0.09
CA GLN A 320 10.69 12.05 -1.21
C GLN A 320 9.75 13.27 -1.08
N LEU A 321 8.69 13.15 -0.27
CA LEU A 321 7.74 14.24 -0.03
C LEU A 321 8.43 15.49 0.53
N GLU A 322 9.28 15.34 1.55
CA GLU A 322 9.91 16.48 2.24
C GLU A 322 11.11 17.07 1.47
N ASN A 323 11.63 16.41 0.43
CA ASN A 323 12.88 16.80 -0.25
C ASN A 323 12.75 16.90 -1.77
N GLN A 324 11.59 17.33 -2.28
CA GLN A 324 11.33 17.43 -3.73
C GLN A 324 12.37 18.26 -4.49
N GLU A 325 12.99 19.26 -3.85
CA GLU A 325 13.96 20.17 -4.47
C GLU A 325 15.42 19.66 -4.45
N SER A 326 15.78 18.69 -3.59
CA SER A 326 17.17 18.31 -3.32
C SER A 326 17.49 16.83 -3.59
N MET A 327 16.69 16.18 -4.43
CA MET A 327 16.67 14.71 -4.61
C MET A 327 18.04 14.08 -4.83
N MET A 328 18.62 13.48 -3.78
CA MET A 328 19.48 12.31 -3.93
C MET A 328 18.57 11.10 -4.22
N PRO A 329 18.74 10.38 -5.34
CA PRO A 329 17.98 9.18 -5.60
C PRO A 329 18.28 8.14 -4.50
N LEU A 330 17.23 7.67 -3.81
CA LEU A 330 17.35 6.49 -2.94
C LEU A 330 17.73 5.29 -3.79
N PRO A 331 18.55 4.35 -3.27
CA PRO A 331 18.84 3.13 -4.02
C PRO A 331 17.52 2.40 -4.29
N ARG A 332 17.25 2.15 -5.58
CA ARG A 332 16.00 1.50 -6.03
C ARG A 332 15.85 0.13 -5.38
N ALA A 333 16.93 -0.65 -5.37
CA ALA A 333 17.04 -1.88 -4.60
C ALA A 333 17.65 -1.55 -3.24
N ILE A 334 16.97 -1.96 -2.16
CA ILE A 334 17.45 -1.69 -0.81
C ILE A 334 18.50 -2.76 -0.47
N PRO A 335 19.75 -2.37 -0.16
CA PRO A 335 20.77 -3.33 0.25
C PRO A 335 20.24 -4.23 1.38
N TYR A 336 20.50 -5.53 1.29
CA TYR A 336 20.17 -6.50 2.34
C TYR A 336 18.66 -6.69 2.60
N SER A 337 17.84 -6.27 1.64
CA SER A 337 16.39 -6.46 1.64
C SER A 337 15.92 -6.91 0.25
N SER A 338 14.89 -7.74 0.21
CA SER A 338 14.10 -8.05 -1.00
C SER A 338 13.13 -6.91 -1.36
N SER A 339 13.26 -5.73 -0.71
CA SER A 339 12.41 -4.55 -0.88
C SER A 339 12.98 -3.62 -1.96
N VAL A 340 12.09 -3.07 -2.80
CA VAL A 340 12.46 -2.21 -3.94
C VAL A 340 11.52 -1.01 -4.05
N ALA A 341 12.03 0.21 -4.19
CA ALA A 341 11.19 1.39 -4.44
C ALA A 341 11.37 1.93 -5.86
N TRP A 342 10.24 2.16 -6.53
CA TRP A 342 10.18 2.62 -7.91
C TRP A 342 9.48 3.98 -7.99
N PRO A 343 10.20 5.08 -8.24
CA PRO A 343 9.54 6.35 -8.53
C PRO A 343 8.77 6.24 -9.85
N MET A 344 7.45 6.51 -9.87
CA MET A 344 6.62 6.31 -11.07
C MET A 344 7.13 7.06 -12.31
N SER A 345 7.81 8.19 -12.08
CA SER A 345 8.47 9.01 -13.09
C SER A 345 9.46 8.28 -14.03
N ILE A 346 9.95 7.09 -13.66
CA ILE A 346 10.87 6.30 -14.49
C ILE A 346 10.15 5.46 -15.54
N PHE A 347 8.86 5.18 -15.32
CA PHE A 347 8.03 4.46 -16.27
C PHE A 347 7.46 5.50 -17.23
N THR A 348 8.22 5.87 -18.26
CA THR A 348 7.64 6.64 -19.36
C THR A 348 6.84 5.67 -20.22
N ALA A 349 5.53 5.87 -20.33
CA ALA A 349 4.76 5.24 -21.40
C ALA A 349 5.32 5.82 -22.71
N LYS A 350 6.20 5.08 -23.39
CA LYS A 350 6.53 5.43 -24.77
C LYS A 350 5.19 5.41 -25.51
N PRO A 351 4.74 6.52 -26.11
CA PRO A 351 3.51 6.50 -26.88
C PRO A 351 3.66 5.38 -27.90
N ALA A 352 2.71 4.44 -27.91
CA ALA A 352 2.61 3.48 -28.99
C ALA A 352 2.60 4.31 -30.28
N LYS A 353 3.47 3.97 -31.24
CA LYS A 353 3.52 4.65 -32.54
C LYS A 353 2.07 4.87 -33.00
N PRO A 354 1.67 6.09 -33.37
CA PRO A 354 0.33 6.31 -33.90
C PRO A 354 0.11 5.29 -35.02
N LEU A 355 -1.03 4.60 -34.95
CA LEU A 355 -1.46 3.67 -35.99
C LEU A 355 -1.38 4.41 -37.32
N ALA A 356 -0.80 3.74 -38.33
CA ALA A 356 -0.74 4.30 -39.67
C ALA A 356 -2.16 4.72 -40.07
N ILE A 357 -2.32 6.00 -40.38
CA ILE A 357 -3.52 6.49 -41.04
C ILE A 357 -3.57 5.71 -42.35
N LEU A 358 -4.55 4.81 -42.49
CA LEU A 358 -4.91 4.27 -43.79
C LEU A 358 -5.39 5.46 -44.59
N ASP A 359 -4.54 5.94 -45.50
CA ASP A 359 -4.94 6.91 -46.50
C ASP A 359 -6.20 6.36 -47.17
N LYS A 360 -7.30 7.08 -46.98
CA LYS A 360 -8.51 6.85 -47.75
C LYS A 360 -8.12 6.92 -49.22
N GLU A 361 -8.41 5.85 -49.95
CA GLU A 361 -8.59 5.89 -51.39
C GLU A 361 -9.46 7.12 -51.70
N SER A 362 -8.83 8.13 -52.30
CA SER A 362 -9.52 9.22 -52.97
C SER A 362 -9.39 8.95 -54.45
N ASP A 363 -10.38 8.24 -54.97
CA ASP A 363 -10.72 8.28 -56.38
C ASP A 363 -11.18 9.70 -56.75
N GLY A 364 -10.69 10.19 -57.89
CA GLY A 364 -11.32 11.26 -58.67
C GLY A 364 -10.55 12.59 -58.76
N GLU A 365 -9.70 12.69 -59.79
CA GLU A 365 -9.66 13.74 -60.84
C GLU A 365 -10.40 15.06 -60.53
N GLU A 366 -9.94 16.28 -60.78
CA GLU A 366 -9.11 16.95 -61.80
C GLU A 366 -9.06 18.43 -61.27
N GLU A 367 -8.07 19.32 -61.40
CA GLU A 367 -7.48 19.88 -62.62
C GLU A 367 -6.35 20.89 -62.21
N ARG A 368 -5.16 20.68 -62.77
CA ARG A 368 -4.33 21.64 -63.53
C ARG A 368 -3.74 22.95 -62.94
N LEU A 369 -2.42 22.99 -63.13
CA LEU A 369 -1.54 24.06 -63.67
C LEU A 369 -0.93 25.08 -62.71
N GLY A 370 0.42 25.11 -62.70
CA GLY A 370 1.16 26.34 -62.37
C GLY A 370 2.57 26.14 -61.81
N PHE A 371 3.55 25.93 -62.70
CA PHE A 371 4.98 26.15 -62.46
C PHE A 371 5.27 27.52 -61.80
N ASN A 372 6.15 27.58 -60.78
CA ASN A 372 7.52 28.14 -60.94
C ASN A 372 8.36 28.18 -59.67
N LEU A 373 9.67 28.21 -59.94
CA LEU A 373 10.87 28.08 -59.11
C LEU A 373 11.12 29.20 -58.08
N ILE A 374 11.76 28.80 -56.98
CA ILE A 374 12.85 29.48 -56.22
C ILE A 374 12.62 30.94 -55.81
N SER A 375 12.53 31.16 -54.50
CA SER A 375 13.53 31.92 -53.71
C SER A 375 13.41 31.56 -52.24
#